data_AF-C3Y637-F1
#
_entry.id   AF-C3Y637-F1
#
_cell.length_a   1.000
_cell.length_b   1.000
_cell.length_c   1.000
_cell.angle_alpha   90.00
_cell.angle_beta   90.00
_cell.angle_gamma   90.00
#
_symmetry.space_group_name_H-M   'P 1'
#
loop_
_entity.id
_entity.type
_entity.pdbx_description
1 polymer ?
#
loop_
_entity_poly.entity_id
_entity_poly.type
_entity_poly.pdbx_seq_one_letter_code
_entity_poly.pdbx_strand_id
1 'polypeptide(L)'
;DVDECATNNGGCDNTCTNNDGSFDCTCDVGYVLNGDGLTCDDVNECETGNGGCAQTCTNSDGSFECTCNDGYTLNGDGLACDDINECNTNNGGCEGTCTNNDGSFECSCPVGYALNGDGLNCDDINECDTENGGCAQTCTNNVGSFQCSCDAGYTLNGDGFACDDVDECATLNGGCEQTCTNNDGSFECSCVDGYTLNVDDLNCDGDKFFYLSDIDECATNDGGCEDTCTNNDGSFECSCGVGYTLNGDGFTCDDVDECATNNGDCDQTCTNNDGSFQCSCDAGYTLNGDGLNCDDINECDTANGGCEDICTNNVGSFECSCNPGYTLNGDGLNCDGE
;
A
#
# COMPACT_ATOMS: atom_id res chain seq x y z
N ASP A 1 -106.50 36.89 -61.69
CA ASP A 1 -105.38 36.73 -60.76
C ASP A 1 -104.87 38.09 -60.33
N VAL A 2 -104.63 38.28 -59.04
CA VAL A 2 -104.00 39.48 -58.47
C VAL A 2 -102.58 39.05 -58.11
N ASP A 3 -101.56 39.82 -58.49
CA ASP A 3 -100.19 39.49 -58.09
C ASP A 3 -99.97 39.94 -56.63
N GLU A 4 -100.11 39.02 -55.68
CA GLU A 4 -99.94 39.34 -54.26
C GLU A 4 -98.48 39.67 -53.91
N CYS A 5 -97.51 39.14 -54.67
CA CYS A 5 -96.08 39.39 -54.46
C CYS A 5 -95.65 40.80 -54.86
N ALA A 6 -96.40 41.47 -55.74
CA ALA A 6 -96.10 42.82 -56.21
C ALA A 6 -96.19 43.91 -55.12
N THR A 7 -96.81 43.62 -53.96
CA THR A 7 -96.93 44.56 -52.83
C THR A 7 -96.34 43.94 -51.56
N ASN A 8 -95.32 44.58 -50.98
CA ASN A 8 -94.64 44.12 -49.75
C ASN A 8 -94.26 42.62 -49.77
N ASN A 9 -93.83 42.10 -50.92
CA ASN A 9 -93.47 40.69 -51.12
C ASN A 9 -94.58 39.70 -50.69
N GLY A 10 -95.86 40.06 -50.83
CA GLY A 10 -96.97 39.24 -50.33
C GLY A 10 -97.02 39.08 -48.81
N GLY A 11 -96.18 39.82 -48.06
CA GLY A 11 -95.96 39.61 -46.63
C GLY A 11 -94.99 38.47 -46.30
N CYS A 12 -94.39 37.82 -47.30
CA CYS A 12 -93.39 36.77 -47.11
C CYS A 12 -92.06 37.36 -46.61
N ASP A 13 -91.40 36.64 -45.71
CA ASP A 13 -90.08 37.02 -45.18
C ASP A 13 -88.98 36.95 -46.25
N ASN A 14 -88.89 35.83 -46.98
CA ASN A 14 -87.86 35.61 -48.01
C ASN A 14 -88.43 35.73 -49.42
N THR A 15 -88.96 34.64 -50.00
CA THR A 15 -89.37 34.61 -51.42
C THR A 15 -90.87 34.35 -51.58
N CYS A 16 -91.58 35.28 -52.23
CA CYS A 16 -92.98 35.13 -52.63
C CYS A 16 -93.11 34.64 -54.08
N THR A 17 -93.94 33.61 -54.31
CA THR A 17 -94.30 33.13 -55.65
C THR A 17 -95.80 33.29 -55.89
N ASN A 18 -96.16 34.07 -56.91
CA ASN A 18 -97.56 34.29 -57.28
C ASN A 18 -98.09 33.13 -58.14
N ASN A 19 -99.22 32.55 -57.75
CA ASN A 19 -99.89 31.44 -58.41
C ASN A 19 -101.32 31.84 -58.82
N ASP A 20 -101.96 31.10 -59.73
CA ASP A 20 -103.31 31.45 -60.18
C ASP A 20 -104.35 31.25 -59.04
N GLY A 21 -104.76 32.37 -58.43
CA GLY A 21 -105.70 32.41 -57.32
C GLY A 21 -105.10 32.28 -55.92
N SER A 22 -103.77 32.26 -55.77
CA SER A 22 -103.07 32.22 -54.48
C SER A 22 -101.61 32.65 -54.61
N PHE A 23 -100.90 32.79 -53.49
CA PHE A 23 -99.44 32.94 -53.48
C PHE A 23 -98.84 31.99 -52.45
N ASP A 24 -97.57 31.63 -52.64
CA ASP A 24 -96.82 30.78 -51.72
C ASP A 24 -95.52 31.49 -51.29
N CYS A 25 -95.26 31.48 -49.98
CA CYS A 25 -93.98 31.90 -49.43
C CYS A 25 -93.02 30.72 -49.35
N THR A 26 -91.75 30.95 -49.69
CA THR A 26 -90.66 29.98 -49.57
C THR A 26 -89.49 30.61 -48.86
N CYS A 27 -88.81 29.83 -48.03
CA CYS A 27 -87.67 30.26 -47.25
C CYS A 27 -86.37 29.92 -47.97
N ASP A 28 -85.34 30.73 -47.71
CA ASP A 28 -83.99 30.43 -48.18
C ASP A 28 -83.42 29.18 -47.47
N VAL A 29 -82.33 28.63 -47.99
CA VAL A 29 -81.64 27.50 -47.37
C VAL A 29 -81.23 27.87 -45.94
N GLY A 30 -81.45 26.96 -44.99
CA GLY A 30 -81.22 27.20 -43.56
C GLY A 30 -82.47 27.65 -42.77
N TYR A 31 -83.60 27.89 -43.46
CA TYR A 31 -84.83 28.35 -42.83
C TYR A 31 -86.03 27.45 -43.14
N VAL A 32 -87.02 27.44 -42.25
CA VAL A 32 -88.27 26.71 -42.42
C VAL A 32 -89.47 27.63 -42.23
N LEU A 33 -90.46 27.51 -43.11
CA LEU A 33 -91.68 28.31 -43.03
C LEU A 33 -92.48 27.90 -41.81
N ASN A 34 -92.77 28.86 -40.93
CA ASN A 34 -93.46 28.58 -39.69
C ASN A 34 -94.99 28.45 -39.90
N GLY A 35 -95.74 28.24 -38.82
CA GLY A 35 -97.17 27.94 -38.87
C GLY A 35 -98.06 29.07 -39.43
N ASP A 36 -97.55 30.29 -39.60
CA ASP A 36 -98.30 31.41 -40.19
C ASP A 36 -98.27 31.44 -41.73
N GLY A 37 -97.39 30.64 -42.35
CA GLY A 37 -97.24 30.56 -43.81
C GLY A 37 -96.55 31.76 -44.45
N LEU A 38 -95.96 32.67 -43.67
CA LEU A 38 -95.33 33.92 -44.12
C LEU A 38 -93.90 34.10 -43.61
N THR A 39 -93.65 33.73 -42.34
CA THR A 39 -92.40 33.99 -41.61
C THR A 39 -91.47 32.77 -41.67
N CYS A 40 -90.16 33.02 -41.84
CA CYS A 40 -89.14 32.00 -41.95
C CYS A 40 -88.35 31.91 -40.63
N ASP A 41 -88.52 30.79 -39.91
CA ASP A 41 -87.76 30.54 -38.69
C ASP A 41 -86.44 29.82 -39.06
N ASP A 42 -85.35 30.22 -38.40
CA ASP A 42 -84.04 29.59 -38.54
C ASP A 42 -84.10 28.10 -38.15
N VAL A 43 -83.47 27.24 -38.94
CA VAL A 43 -83.36 25.81 -38.65
C VAL A 43 -82.13 25.59 -37.79
N ASN A 44 -82.33 25.18 -36.53
CA ASN A 44 -81.21 24.83 -35.68
C ASN A 44 -80.62 23.45 -36.05
N GLU A 45 -79.61 23.40 -36.90
CA GLU A 45 -79.02 22.14 -37.36
C GLU A 45 -78.34 21.35 -36.22
N CYS A 46 -77.92 22.04 -35.16
CA CYS A 46 -77.26 21.41 -34.02
C CYS A 46 -78.21 20.50 -33.19
N GLU A 47 -79.53 20.69 -33.26
CA GLU A 47 -80.49 19.85 -32.52
C GLU A 47 -80.57 18.42 -33.04
N THR A 48 -80.16 18.19 -34.30
CA THR A 48 -80.20 16.86 -34.92
C THR A 48 -78.80 16.39 -35.25
N GLY A 49 -78.32 15.35 -34.54
CA GLY A 49 -77.01 14.76 -34.82
C GLY A 49 -75.85 15.74 -34.73
N ASN A 50 -75.96 16.78 -33.88
CA ASN A 50 -74.95 17.82 -33.68
C ASN A 50 -74.56 18.55 -34.98
N GLY A 51 -75.50 18.73 -35.92
CA GLY A 51 -75.21 19.30 -37.24
C GLY A 51 -74.26 18.46 -38.09
N GLY A 52 -73.94 17.22 -37.68
CA GLY A 52 -72.87 16.42 -38.27
C GLY A 52 -71.46 16.80 -37.80
N CYS A 53 -71.32 17.78 -36.91
CA CYS A 53 -70.03 18.16 -36.32
C CYS A 53 -69.48 17.04 -35.44
N ALA A 54 -68.17 16.77 -35.57
CA ALA A 54 -67.49 15.77 -34.74
C ALA A 54 -67.39 16.19 -33.27
N GLN A 55 -67.27 17.49 -33.00
CA GLN A 55 -67.10 18.04 -31.65
C GLN A 55 -68.20 19.06 -31.32
N THR A 56 -67.96 20.37 -31.46
CA THR A 56 -68.93 21.39 -31.04
C THR A 56 -69.69 21.95 -32.24
N CYS A 57 -71.02 22.00 -32.15
CA CYS A 57 -71.88 22.69 -33.12
C CYS A 57 -72.43 23.97 -32.51
N THR A 58 -72.31 25.09 -33.22
CA THR A 58 -72.91 26.36 -32.84
C THR A 58 -73.88 26.79 -33.93
N ASN A 59 -75.14 26.94 -33.57
CA ASN A 59 -76.15 27.42 -34.49
C ASN A 59 -76.00 28.92 -34.73
N SER A 60 -76.18 29.36 -35.96
CA SER A 60 -76.19 30.76 -36.37
C SER A 60 -77.42 31.04 -37.22
N ASP A 61 -77.76 32.30 -37.43
CA ASP A 61 -78.90 32.65 -38.28
C ASP A 61 -78.63 32.23 -39.74
N GLY A 62 -79.40 31.25 -40.24
CA GLY A 62 -79.36 30.71 -41.59
C GLY A 62 -78.26 29.69 -41.87
N SER A 63 -77.53 29.23 -40.84
CA SER A 63 -76.44 28.24 -40.96
C SER A 63 -76.00 27.74 -39.59
N PHE A 64 -75.09 26.79 -39.55
CA PHE A 64 -74.34 26.41 -38.36
C PHE A 64 -72.83 26.47 -38.60
N GLU A 65 -72.04 26.46 -37.53
CA GLU A 65 -70.59 26.34 -37.58
C GLU A 65 -70.13 25.23 -36.63
N CYS A 66 -69.24 24.37 -37.13
CA CYS A 66 -68.55 23.39 -36.30
C CYS A 66 -67.24 23.97 -35.77
N THR A 67 -66.96 23.77 -34.49
CA THR A 67 -65.70 24.14 -33.86
C THR A 67 -65.08 22.96 -33.13
N CYS A 68 -63.76 22.96 -33.07
CA CYS A 68 -62.99 21.93 -32.41
C CYS A 68 -62.52 22.42 -31.02
N ASN A 69 -62.42 21.48 -30.09
CA ASN A 69 -61.81 21.63 -28.79
C ASN A 69 -60.31 21.93 -28.95
N ASP A 70 -59.70 22.46 -27.88
CA ASP A 70 -58.26 22.67 -27.82
C ASP A 70 -57.49 21.38 -28.16
N GLY A 71 -56.43 21.50 -28.96
CA GLY A 71 -55.64 20.36 -29.46
C GLY A 71 -56.13 19.78 -30.80
N TYR A 72 -57.20 20.30 -31.38
CA TYR A 72 -57.73 19.82 -32.66
C TYR A 72 -57.90 20.95 -33.68
N THR A 73 -57.89 20.61 -34.96
CA THR A 73 -58.14 21.53 -36.06
C THR A 73 -59.28 21.04 -36.94
N LEU A 74 -60.14 21.96 -37.38
CA LEU A 74 -61.25 21.64 -38.28
C LEU A 74 -60.69 21.29 -39.66
N ASN A 75 -61.04 20.12 -40.18
CA ASN A 75 -60.52 19.65 -41.44
C ASN A 75 -61.21 20.37 -42.63
N GLY A 76 -60.85 19.98 -43.86
CA GLY A 76 -61.39 20.59 -45.08
C GLY A 76 -62.88 20.32 -45.37
N ASP A 77 -63.53 19.39 -44.67
CA ASP A 77 -64.97 19.12 -44.81
C ASP A 77 -65.84 20.04 -43.92
N GLY A 78 -65.22 20.76 -42.97
CA GLY A 78 -65.89 21.70 -42.09
C GLY A 78 -66.71 21.04 -40.97
N LEU A 79 -66.62 19.72 -40.79
CA LEU A 79 -67.39 18.93 -39.82
C LEU A 79 -66.48 18.14 -38.87
N ALA A 80 -65.42 17.52 -39.39
CA ALA A 80 -64.52 16.69 -38.60
C ALA A 80 -63.32 17.45 -38.04
N CYS A 81 -62.89 17.03 -36.85
CA CYS A 81 -61.77 17.61 -36.12
C CYS A 81 -60.61 16.62 -36.11
N ASP A 82 -59.52 17.00 -36.78
CA ASP A 82 -58.29 16.23 -36.79
C ASP A 82 -57.39 16.68 -35.64
N ASP A 83 -56.75 15.73 -34.97
CA ASP A 83 -55.77 15.99 -33.92
C ASP A 83 -54.60 16.84 -34.45
N ILE A 84 -54.21 17.87 -33.69
CA ILE A 84 -53.04 18.69 -34.00
C ILE A 84 -51.82 17.95 -33.49
N ASN A 85 -50.98 17.48 -34.41
CA ASN A 85 -49.72 16.88 -34.00
C ASN A 85 -48.67 17.96 -33.67
N GLU A 86 -48.51 18.27 -32.38
CA GLU A 86 -47.58 19.31 -31.91
C GLU A 86 -46.12 18.95 -32.17
N CYS A 87 -45.78 17.66 -32.19
CA CYS A 87 -44.42 17.19 -32.44
C CYS A 87 -43.90 17.53 -33.85
N ASN A 88 -44.80 17.75 -34.82
CA ASN A 88 -44.41 18.16 -36.17
C ASN A 88 -43.81 19.57 -36.23
N THR A 89 -44.07 20.41 -35.23
CA THR A 89 -43.58 21.80 -35.19
C THR A 89 -42.64 21.99 -34.02
N ASN A 90 -41.36 22.24 -34.30
CA ASN A 90 -40.32 22.46 -33.28
C ASN A 90 -40.30 21.36 -32.18
N ASN A 91 -40.62 20.10 -32.54
CA ASN A 91 -40.68 18.97 -31.59
C ASN A 91 -41.61 19.24 -30.39
N GLY A 92 -42.70 19.98 -30.56
CA GLY A 92 -43.59 20.39 -29.46
C GLY A 92 -42.92 21.32 -28.43
N GLY A 93 -41.70 21.80 -28.71
CA GLY A 93 -40.87 22.51 -27.73
C GLY A 93 -40.13 21.59 -26.74
N CYS A 94 -40.25 20.27 -26.88
CA CYS A 94 -39.53 19.32 -26.03
C CYS A 94 -38.02 19.36 -26.30
N GLU A 95 -37.21 19.39 -25.23
CA GLU A 95 -35.76 19.17 -25.31
C GLU A 95 -35.45 17.70 -25.67
N GLY A 96 -36.20 16.77 -25.10
CA GLY A 96 -36.09 15.33 -25.36
C GLY A 96 -37.00 14.83 -26.50
N THR A 97 -37.68 13.72 -26.26
CA THR A 97 -38.58 13.09 -27.25
C THR A 97 -40.01 13.60 -27.06
N CYS A 98 -40.61 14.13 -28.12
CA CYS A 98 -42.03 14.46 -28.18
C CYS A 98 -42.85 13.24 -28.60
N THR A 99 -43.92 12.96 -27.87
CA THR A 99 -44.94 11.97 -28.24
C THR A 99 -46.27 12.65 -28.41
N ASN A 100 -46.84 12.51 -29.60
CA ASN A 100 -48.17 13.04 -29.91
C ASN A 100 -49.26 12.12 -29.36
N ASN A 101 -50.23 12.69 -28.68
CA ASN A 101 -51.38 12.02 -28.11
C ASN A 101 -52.67 12.65 -28.68
N ASP A 102 -53.80 11.97 -28.57
CA ASP A 102 -55.07 12.51 -29.06
C ASP A 102 -55.49 13.73 -28.23
N GLY A 103 -55.45 14.92 -28.84
CA GLY A 103 -55.76 16.21 -28.24
C GLY A 103 -54.65 16.85 -27.41
N SER A 104 -53.43 16.30 -27.42
CA SER A 104 -52.30 16.82 -26.63
C SER A 104 -50.96 16.21 -27.05
N PHE A 105 -49.87 16.62 -26.40
CA PHE A 105 -48.58 15.95 -26.51
C PHE A 105 -47.91 15.82 -25.14
N GLU A 106 -46.91 14.96 -25.06
CA GLU A 106 -46.03 14.87 -23.90
C GLU A 106 -44.55 14.78 -24.29
N CYS A 107 -43.70 15.36 -23.44
CA CYS A 107 -42.26 15.29 -23.58
C CYS A 107 -41.70 14.20 -22.65
N SER A 108 -40.65 13.53 -23.09
CA SER A 108 -39.90 12.58 -22.29
C SER A 108 -38.39 12.80 -22.43
N CYS A 109 -37.66 12.58 -21.35
CA CYS A 109 -36.22 12.80 -21.30
C CYS A 109 -35.44 11.51 -21.56
N PRO A 110 -34.22 11.61 -22.11
CA PRO A 110 -33.32 10.46 -22.21
C PRO A 110 -32.94 9.93 -20.82
N VAL A 111 -32.42 8.69 -20.78
CA VAL A 111 -31.90 8.09 -19.54
C VAL A 111 -30.83 9.00 -18.92
N GLY A 112 -30.87 9.17 -17.60
CA GLY A 112 -29.99 10.09 -16.86
C GLY A 112 -30.58 11.49 -16.67
N TYR A 113 -31.79 11.76 -17.17
CA TYR A 113 -32.44 13.06 -17.07
C TYR A 113 -33.88 12.95 -16.59
N ALA A 114 -34.36 13.97 -15.91
CA ALA A 114 -35.73 14.11 -15.46
C ALA A 114 -36.39 15.30 -16.13
N LEU A 115 -37.67 15.13 -16.52
CA LEU A 115 -38.46 16.24 -17.03
C LEU A 115 -38.70 17.24 -15.90
N ASN A 116 -38.37 18.50 -16.14
CA ASN A 116 -38.48 19.54 -15.11
C ASN A 116 -39.95 19.98 -14.93
N GLY A 117 -40.17 21.00 -14.07
CA GLY A 117 -41.51 21.51 -13.77
C GLY A 117 -42.25 22.21 -14.91
N ASP A 118 -41.58 22.56 -16.02
CA ASP A 118 -42.22 23.15 -17.20
C ASP A 118 -42.77 22.09 -18.18
N GLY A 119 -42.40 20.83 -18.01
CA GLY A 119 -42.88 19.72 -18.84
C GLY A 119 -42.24 19.64 -20.22
N LEU A 120 -41.19 20.42 -20.51
CA LEU A 120 -40.52 20.51 -21.82
C LEU A 120 -39.02 20.23 -21.74
N ASN A 121 -38.34 20.74 -20.71
CA ASN A 121 -36.88 20.65 -20.57
C ASN A 121 -36.45 19.52 -19.62
N CYS A 122 -35.22 19.05 -19.83
CA CYS A 122 -34.64 17.90 -19.17
C CYS A 122 -33.49 18.33 -18.25
N ASP A 123 -33.71 18.20 -16.95
CA ASP A 123 -32.67 18.43 -15.95
C ASP A 123 -31.89 17.15 -15.70
N ASP A 124 -30.58 17.28 -15.55
CA ASP A 124 -29.68 16.19 -15.19
C ASP A 124 -30.09 15.55 -13.85
N ILE A 125 -30.18 14.22 -13.82
CA ILE A 125 -30.40 13.49 -12.57
C ILE A 125 -29.04 13.32 -11.92
N ASN A 126 -28.84 13.92 -10.76
CA ASN A 126 -27.67 13.63 -9.95
C ASN A 126 -27.82 12.29 -9.23
N GLU A 127 -27.29 11.21 -9.81
CA GLU A 127 -27.42 9.88 -9.21
C GLU A 127 -26.67 9.76 -7.87
N CYS A 128 -25.67 10.60 -7.62
CA CYS A 128 -24.91 10.60 -6.37
C CYS A 128 -25.73 11.08 -5.16
N ASP A 129 -26.82 11.83 -5.37
CA ASP A 129 -27.68 12.32 -4.27
C ASP A 129 -28.48 11.19 -3.60
N THR A 130 -28.63 10.05 -4.27
CA THR A 130 -29.37 8.89 -3.75
C THR A 130 -28.43 7.70 -3.59
N GLU A 131 -28.28 7.19 -2.37
CA GLU A 131 -27.42 6.03 -2.05
C GLU A 131 -26.00 6.11 -2.66
N ASN A 132 -25.46 7.33 -2.82
CA ASN A 132 -24.16 7.58 -3.45
C ASN A 132 -24.04 6.99 -4.86
N GLY A 133 -25.13 6.95 -5.64
CA GLY A 133 -25.18 6.30 -6.95
C GLY A 133 -24.93 4.78 -6.89
N GLY A 134 -24.98 4.17 -5.71
CA GLY A 134 -24.56 2.78 -5.48
C GLY A 134 -23.04 2.58 -5.42
N CYS A 135 -22.24 3.64 -5.52
CA CYS A 135 -20.79 3.56 -5.41
C CYS A 135 -20.37 3.20 -3.98
N ALA A 136 -19.43 2.27 -3.83
CA ALA A 136 -18.91 1.88 -2.52
C ALA A 136 -18.14 3.01 -1.83
N GLN A 137 -17.44 3.85 -2.59
CA GLN A 137 -16.60 4.93 -2.08
C GLN A 137 -17.02 6.28 -2.67
N THR A 138 -16.36 6.76 -3.72
CA THR A 138 -16.63 8.10 -4.28
C THR A 138 -17.56 8.02 -5.49
N CYS A 139 -18.63 8.82 -5.49
CA CYS A 139 -19.49 9.06 -6.66
C CYS A 139 -19.22 10.45 -7.24
N THR A 140 -19.07 10.54 -8.55
CA THR A 140 -19.00 11.81 -9.27
C THR A 140 -20.12 11.89 -10.30
N ASN A 141 -21.00 12.87 -10.13
CA ASN A 141 -22.06 13.14 -11.09
C ASN A 141 -21.49 13.80 -12.34
N ASN A 142 -21.91 13.33 -13.49
CA ASN A 142 -21.60 13.88 -14.80
C ASN A 142 -22.90 14.24 -15.51
N VAL A 143 -22.84 15.06 -16.54
CA VAL A 143 -24.04 15.37 -17.31
C VAL A 143 -24.50 14.10 -18.06
N GLY A 144 -25.69 13.60 -17.70
CA GLY A 144 -26.39 12.44 -18.23
C GLY A 144 -25.95 11.10 -17.67
N SER A 145 -25.10 11.07 -16.64
CA SER A 145 -24.59 9.83 -16.03
C SER A 145 -23.79 10.12 -14.76
N PHE A 146 -23.30 9.08 -14.10
CA PHE A 146 -22.34 9.21 -13.01
C PHE A 146 -21.21 8.19 -13.18
N GLN A 147 -20.16 8.36 -12.40
CA GLN A 147 -19.09 7.36 -12.31
C GLN A 147 -18.67 7.16 -10.86
N CYS A 148 -18.36 5.91 -10.52
CA CYS A 148 -17.73 5.56 -9.26
C CYS A 148 -16.20 5.60 -9.40
N SER A 149 -15.53 6.01 -8.33
CA SER A 149 -14.09 5.91 -8.21
C SER A 149 -13.71 5.47 -6.81
N CYS A 150 -12.55 4.82 -6.71
CA CYS A 150 -12.03 4.33 -5.45
C CYS A 150 -10.94 5.26 -4.90
N ASP A 151 -10.84 5.30 -3.58
CA ASP A 151 -9.78 5.95 -2.83
C ASP A 151 -8.44 5.26 -3.07
N ALA A 152 -7.34 5.89 -2.67
CA ALA A 152 -6.01 5.29 -2.78
C ALA A 152 -5.94 3.95 -2.02
N GLY A 153 -5.26 2.96 -2.59
CA GLY A 153 -5.19 1.59 -2.05
C GLY A 153 -6.31 0.67 -2.55
N TYR A 154 -7.25 1.16 -3.36
CA TYR A 154 -8.34 0.35 -3.89
C TYR A 154 -8.42 0.41 -5.42
N THR A 155 -9.08 -0.58 -6.02
CA THR A 155 -9.37 -0.62 -7.45
C THR A 155 -10.85 -0.86 -7.70
N LEU A 156 -11.41 -0.18 -8.70
CA LEU A 156 -12.80 -0.36 -9.08
C LEU A 156 -12.95 -1.73 -9.74
N ASN A 157 -13.83 -2.56 -9.21
CA ASN A 157 -14.00 -3.91 -9.69
C ASN A 157 -14.76 -3.93 -11.04
N GLY A 158 -15.04 -5.13 -11.55
CA GLY A 158 -15.72 -5.29 -12.84
C GLY A 158 -17.20 -4.89 -12.88
N ASP A 159 -17.86 -4.69 -11.73
CA ASP A 159 -19.24 -4.20 -11.68
C ASP A 159 -19.33 -2.67 -11.84
N GLY A 160 -18.23 -1.95 -11.62
CA GLY A 160 -18.15 -0.50 -11.78
C GLY A 160 -18.66 0.30 -10.58
N PHE A 161 -18.96 -0.34 -9.45
CA PHE A 161 -19.50 0.27 -8.23
C PHE A 161 -18.68 -0.05 -6.99
N ALA A 162 -18.26 -1.31 -6.83
CA ALA A 162 -17.52 -1.75 -5.67
C ALA A 162 -16.00 -1.58 -5.83
N CYS A 163 -15.35 -1.30 -4.72
CA CYS A 163 -13.91 -1.07 -4.63
C CYS A 163 -13.28 -2.25 -3.91
N ASP A 164 -12.42 -2.97 -4.63
CA ASP A 164 -11.65 -4.08 -4.07
C ASP A 164 -10.31 -3.54 -3.57
N ASP A 165 -9.90 -4.00 -2.40
CA ASP A 165 -8.59 -3.71 -1.83
C ASP A 165 -7.47 -4.18 -2.77
N VAL A 166 -6.46 -3.32 -2.97
CA VAL A 166 -5.29 -3.65 -3.77
C VAL A 166 -4.27 -4.32 -2.89
N ASP A 167 -4.05 -5.62 -3.08
CA ASP A 167 -2.98 -6.32 -2.38
C ASP A 167 -1.61 -5.86 -2.90
N GLU A 168 -1.00 -4.86 -2.24
CA GLU A 168 0.32 -4.36 -2.63
C GLU A 168 1.42 -5.42 -2.41
N CYS A 169 1.22 -6.33 -1.45
CA CYS A 169 2.16 -7.40 -1.15
C CYS A 169 2.22 -8.46 -2.27
N ALA A 170 1.16 -8.61 -3.06
CA ALA A 170 1.11 -9.55 -4.18
C ALA A 170 2.15 -9.25 -5.28
N THR A 171 2.60 -8.00 -5.39
CA THR A 171 3.60 -7.57 -6.38
C THR A 171 4.86 -7.07 -5.71
N LEU A 172 5.99 -7.75 -5.96
CA LEU A 172 7.31 -7.38 -5.41
C LEU A 172 7.28 -7.15 -3.88
N ASN A 173 6.43 -7.89 -3.14
CA ASN A 173 6.30 -7.77 -1.68
C ASN A 173 5.98 -6.34 -1.21
N GLY A 174 5.20 -5.56 -1.96
CA GLY A 174 4.89 -4.16 -1.63
C GLY A 174 6.11 -3.23 -1.69
N GLY A 175 7.26 -3.71 -2.17
CA GLY A 175 8.54 -3.02 -2.02
C GLY A 175 9.18 -3.16 -0.64
N CYS A 176 8.56 -3.90 0.29
CA CYS A 176 9.14 -4.19 1.60
C CYS A 176 10.40 -5.05 1.46
N GLU A 177 11.46 -4.69 2.20
CA GLU A 177 12.69 -5.49 2.25
C GLU A 177 12.44 -6.89 2.82
N GLN A 178 11.59 -6.98 3.85
CA GLN A 178 11.35 -8.21 4.61
C GLN A 178 9.90 -8.66 4.55
N THR A 179 9.08 -8.33 5.56
CA THR A 179 7.70 -8.80 5.64
C THR A 179 6.75 -7.71 5.17
N CYS A 180 5.85 -8.05 4.25
CA CYS A 180 4.73 -7.19 3.86
C CYS A 180 3.44 -7.76 4.42
N THR A 181 2.63 -6.92 5.06
CA THR A 181 1.28 -7.25 5.51
C THR A 181 0.29 -6.37 4.75
N ASN A 182 -0.57 -6.99 3.97
CA ASN A 182 -1.65 -6.29 3.28
C ASN A 182 -2.79 -5.98 4.25
N ASN A 183 -3.24 -4.73 4.26
CA ASN A 183 -4.33 -4.23 5.07
C ASN A 183 -5.39 -3.61 4.17
N ASP A 184 -6.62 -3.45 4.67
CA ASP A 184 -7.69 -2.82 3.89
C ASP A 184 -7.34 -1.36 3.56
N GLY A 185 -7.05 -1.09 2.28
CA GLY A 185 -6.69 0.21 1.71
C GLY A 185 -5.22 0.61 1.85
N SER A 186 -4.35 -0.29 2.31
CA SER A 186 -2.91 0.00 2.47
C SER A 186 -2.10 -1.26 2.75
N PHE A 187 -0.79 -1.13 2.82
CA PHE A 187 0.08 -2.18 3.34
C PHE A 187 1.04 -1.61 4.37
N GLU A 188 1.61 -2.50 5.18
CA GLU A 188 2.70 -2.15 6.09
C GLU A 188 3.85 -3.13 5.94
N CYS A 189 5.07 -2.59 5.97
CA CYS A 189 6.28 -3.38 6.06
C CYS A 189 6.64 -3.61 7.53
N SER A 190 7.14 -4.81 7.83
CA SER A 190 7.67 -5.13 9.15
C SER A 190 8.96 -5.93 9.04
N CYS A 191 9.79 -5.79 10.07
CA CYS A 191 11.09 -6.40 10.13
C CYS A 191 11.09 -7.60 11.09
N VAL A 192 11.93 -8.57 10.81
CA VAL A 192 12.21 -9.68 11.73
C VAL A 192 12.93 -9.16 12.97
N ASP A 193 12.90 -9.93 14.06
CA ASP A 193 13.55 -9.58 15.32
C ASP A 193 15.03 -9.17 15.13
N GLY A 194 15.43 -8.06 15.77
CA GLY A 194 16.77 -7.48 15.64
C GLY A 194 16.91 -6.46 14.49
N TYR A 195 15.80 -6.07 13.86
CA TYR A 195 15.74 -5.03 12.84
C TYR A 195 14.58 -4.08 13.13
N THR A 196 14.78 -2.82 12.77
CA THR A 196 13.81 -1.72 12.89
C THR A 196 13.48 -1.18 11.51
N LEU A 197 12.20 -0.94 11.23
CA LEU A 197 11.79 -0.28 10.00
C LEU A 197 12.37 1.14 9.97
N ASN A 198 13.01 1.50 8.88
CA ASN A 198 13.65 2.80 8.75
C ASN A 198 12.62 3.89 8.40
N VAL A 199 13.10 5.11 8.11
CA VAL A 199 12.24 6.27 7.82
C VAL A 199 11.55 6.25 6.45
N ASP A 200 11.89 5.30 5.56
CA ASP A 200 11.24 5.13 4.27
C ASP A 200 10.04 4.16 4.33
N ASP A 201 9.79 3.56 5.50
CA ASP A 201 8.72 2.59 5.78
C ASP A 201 8.75 1.33 4.90
N LEU A 202 9.84 1.08 4.16
CA LEU A 202 10.01 -0.08 3.27
C LEU A 202 11.18 -0.96 3.68
N ASN A 203 12.28 -0.34 4.14
CA ASN A 203 13.53 -1.03 4.43
C ASN A 203 13.75 -1.19 5.94
N CYS A 204 14.45 -2.27 6.28
CA CYS A 204 14.75 -2.66 7.63
C CYS A 204 16.21 -2.30 7.96
N ASP A 205 16.37 -1.22 8.70
CA ASP A 205 17.65 -0.96 9.35
C ASP A 205 17.78 -1.97 10.47
N GLY A 206 18.76 -2.87 10.38
CA GLY A 206 19.10 -3.70 11.52
C GLY A 206 19.27 -2.83 12.76
N ASP A 207 19.00 -3.41 13.94
CA ASP A 207 19.79 -3.07 15.11
C ASP A 207 21.25 -3.49 14.81
N LYS A 208 21.90 -2.75 13.91
CA LYS A 208 23.27 -2.32 14.10
C LYS A 208 23.25 -1.25 15.18
N PHE A 209 22.81 -1.64 16.38
CA PHE A 209 23.42 -1.08 17.56
C PHE A 209 24.91 -1.53 17.52
N PHE A 210 25.73 -0.67 16.89
CA PHE A 210 27.17 -0.52 17.12
C PHE A 210 28.15 -1.54 16.51
N TYR A 211 28.37 -1.54 15.19
CA TYR A 211 29.63 -2.06 14.62
C TYR A 211 30.07 -1.26 13.37
N LEU A 212 30.57 -0.05 13.60
CA LEU A 212 31.58 0.58 12.73
C LEU A 212 32.91 0.83 13.46
N SER A 213 33.04 0.30 14.65
CA SER A 213 34.31 -0.04 15.24
C SER A 213 34.07 -1.26 16.10
N ASP A 214 34.85 -2.29 15.85
CA ASP A 214 35.16 -3.31 16.84
C ASP A 214 35.35 -2.66 18.23
N ILE A 215 34.76 -3.27 19.27
CA ILE A 215 34.93 -2.76 20.64
C ILE A 215 36.29 -3.25 21.07
N ASP A 216 37.25 -2.34 21.20
CA ASP A 216 38.56 -2.70 21.72
C ASP A 216 38.46 -3.12 23.19
N GLU A 217 38.32 -4.41 23.45
CA GLU A 217 38.23 -4.93 24.83
C GLU A 217 39.53 -4.70 25.59
N CYS A 218 40.67 -4.62 24.91
CA CYS A 218 41.97 -4.32 25.49
C CYS A 218 42.07 -2.84 25.96
N ALA A 219 41.26 -1.94 25.41
CA ALA A 219 41.25 -0.53 25.82
C ALA A 219 40.79 -0.32 27.28
N THR A 220 40.09 -1.30 27.87
CA THR A 220 39.62 -1.22 29.27
C THR A 220 40.16 -2.38 30.08
N ASN A 221 41.01 -2.09 31.08
CA ASN A 221 41.58 -3.10 31.98
C ASN A 221 42.26 -4.27 31.23
N ASP A 222 42.86 -3.99 30.08
CA ASP A 222 43.53 -4.97 29.22
C ASP A 222 42.66 -6.21 28.90
N GLY A 223 41.36 -6.03 28.67
CA GLY A 223 40.44 -7.14 28.41
C GLY A 223 40.24 -8.08 29.61
N GLY A 224 40.81 -7.77 30.78
CA GLY A 224 40.90 -8.68 31.92
C GLY A 224 42.03 -9.70 31.82
N CYS A 225 42.89 -9.62 30.79
CA CYS A 225 44.08 -10.45 30.65
C CYS A 225 45.10 -10.12 31.75
N GLU A 226 45.80 -11.14 32.25
CA GLU A 226 46.87 -10.95 33.22
C GLU A 226 48.14 -10.34 32.59
N ASP A 227 48.44 -10.70 31.34
CA ASP A 227 49.66 -10.27 30.64
C ASP A 227 49.37 -9.45 29.37
N THR A 228 49.01 -10.10 28.25
CA THR A 228 48.84 -9.40 26.97
C THR A 228 47.47 -9.69 26.33
N CYS A 229 46.66 -8.65 26.17
CA CYS A 229 45.44 -8.67 25.37
C CYS A 229 45.69 -8.33 23.89
N THR A 230 45.10 -9.11 22.97
CA THR A 230 45.06 -8.81 21.54
C THR A 230 43.61 -8.67 21.08
N ASN A 231 43.27 -7.47 20.60
CA ASN A 231 41.95 -7.15 20.09
C ASN A 231 41.77 -7.63 18.64
N ASN A 232 40.64 -8.28 18.36
CA ASN A 232 40.28 -8.89 17.08
C ASN A 232 38.88 -8.42 16.66
N ASP A 233 38.60 -8.37 15.36
CA ASP A 233 37.26 -7.94 14.90
C ASP A 233 36.14 -8.83 15.46
N GLY A 234 35.39 -8.31 16.43
CA GLY A 234 34.32 -8.98 17.16
C GLY A 234 34.73 -9.83 18.37
N SER A 235 36.00 -9.78 18.82
CA SER A 235 36.50 -10.55 19.97
C SER A 235 37.87 -10.08 20.47
N PHE A 236 38.40 -10.69 21.53
CA PHE A 236 39.80 -10.52 21.95
C PHE A 236 40.37 -11.84 22.45
N GLU A 237 41.70 -11.95 22.51
CA GLU A 237 42.38 -13.09 23.10
C GLU A 237 43.51 -12.65 24.05
N CYS A 238 43.68 -13.38 25.15
CA CYS A 238 44.79 -13.20 26.07
C CYS A 238 45.95 -14.11 25.68
N SER A 239 47.17 -13.63 25.87
CA SER A 239 48.40 -14.39 25.67
C SER A 239 49.40 -14.10 26.79
N CYS A 240 50.28 -15.06 27.03
CA CYS A 240 51.28 -14.99 28.09
C CYS A 240 52.70 -14.90 27.49
N GLY A 241 53.58 -14.22 28.21
CA GLY A 241 54.99 -14.11 27.90
C GLY A 241 55.73 -15.45 27.94
N VAL A 242 57.00 -15.42 27.52
CA VAL A 242 57.88 -16.61 27.58
C VAL A 242 58.01 -17.08 29.03
N GLY A 243 57.91 -18.38 29.26
CA GLY A 243 57.92 -18.99 30.60
C GLY A 243 56.54 -19.14 31.24
N TYR A 244 55.46 -18.72 30.56
CA TYR A 244 54.09 -18.80 31.09
C TYR A 244 53.13 -19.44 30.09
N THR A 245 52.03 -20.00 30.59
CA THR A 245 50.94 -20.57 29.78
C THR A 245 49.57 -20.09 30.25
N LEU A 246 48.68 -19.81 29.30
CA LEU A 246 47.33 -19.38 29.60
C LEU A 246 46.53 -20.55 30.20
N ASN A 247 45.92 -20.33 31.35
CA ASN A 247 45.19 -21.37 32.06
C ASN A 247 43.76 -21.55 31.50
N GLY A 248 42.97 -22.44 32.12
CA GLY A 248 41.64 -22.81 31.64
C GLY A 248 40.57 -21.71 31.67
N ASP A 249 40.79 -20.60 32.37
CA ASP A 249 39.88 -19.46 32.37
C ASP A 249 40.06 -18.54 31.14
N GLY A 250 41.21 -18.65 30.45
CA GLY A 250 41.51 -17.86 29.26
C GLY A 250 42.01 -16.44 29.54
N PHE A 251 42.33 -16.09 30.78
CA PHE A 251 42.78 -14.76 31.21
C PHE A 251 44.08 -14.77 32.02
N THR A 252 44.28 -15.80 32.84
CA THR A 252 45.38 -15.89 33.80
C THR A 252 46.54 -16.74 33.26
N CYS A 253 47.76 -16.31 33.55
CA CYS A 253 49.02 -16.89 33.10
C CYS A 253 49.66 -17.68 34.23
N ASP A 254 49.72 -18.99 34.07
CA ASP A 254 50.38 -19.90 35.02
C ASP A 254 51.85 -20.09 34.59
N ASP A 255 52.74 -20.01 35.57
CA ASP A 255 54.17 -20.30 35.41
C ASP A 255 54.40 -21.70 34.83
N VAL A 256 55.27 -21.80 33.82
CA VAL A 256 55.65 -23.08 33.22
C VAL A 256 56.79 -23.66 34.02
N ASP A 257 56.52 -24.74 34.75
CA ASP A 257 57.58 -25.49 35.41
C ASP A 257 58.45 -26.23 34.39
N GLU A 258 59.53 -25.59 33.93
CA GLU A 258 60.44 -26.19 32.96
C GLU A 258 61.20 -27.39 33.55
N CYS A 259 61.36 -27.44 34.87
CA CYS A 259 62.00 -28.57 35.56
C CYS A 259 61.11 -29.84 35.57
N ALA A 260 59.80 -29.69 35.43
CA ALA A 260 58.87 -30.83 35.38
C ALA A 260 59.12 -31.75 34.19
N THR A 261 59.69 -31.24 33.10
CA THR A 261 60.02 -32.02 31.90
C THR A 261 61.53 -32.09 31.72
N ASN A 262 62.07 -33.31 31.65
CA ASN A 262 63.50 -33.56 31.43
C ASN A 262 64.45 -32.72 32.32
N ASN A 263 64.04 -32.38 33.56
CA ASN A 263 64.83 -31.56 34.47
C ASN A 263 65.25 -30.20 33.86
N GLY A 264 64.43 -29.59 33.01
CA GLY A 264 64.77 -28.33 32.33
C GLY A 264 65.99 -28.43 31.40
N ASP A 265 66.34 -29.63 30.96
CA ASP A 265 67.61 -29.94 30.27
C ASP A 265 68.87 -29.60 31.10
N CYS A 266 68.73 -29.37 32.42
CA CYS A 266 69.86 -29.21 33.32
C CYS A 266 70.59 -30.54 33.51
N ASP A 267 71.91 -30.52 33.42
CA ASP A 267 72.77 -31.69 33.62
C ASP A 267 72.66 -32.26 35.05
N GLN A 268 72.48 -31.38 36.04
CA GLN A 268 72.39 -31.78 37.46
C GLN A 268 71.10 -31.28 38.11
N THR A 269 71.11 -30.15 38.82
CA THR A 269 69.93 -29.69 39.57
C THR A 269 69.22 -28.56 38.84
N CYS A 270 67.93 -28.74 38.56
CA CYS A 270 67.03 -27.69 38.06
C CYS A 270 66.23 -27.07 39.19
N THR A 271 66.11 -25.74 39.20
CA THR A 271 65.21 -25.01 40.10
C THR A 271 64.27 -24.15 39.27
N ASN A 272 62.97 -24.44 39.37
CA ASN A 272 61.94 -23.66 38.72
C ASN A 272 61.76 -22.33 39.47
N ASN A 273 61.69 -21.23 38.73
CA ASN A 273 61.42 -19.90 39.24
C ASN A 273 60.25 -19.32 38.45
N ASP A 274 59.61 -18.29 39.00
CA ASP A 274 58.54 -17.59 38.31
C ASP A 274 59.05 -17.00 36.97
N GLY A 275 58.52 -17.52 35.86
CA GLY A 275 58.79 -17.15 34.48
C GLY A 275 60.09 -17.71 33.89
N SER A 276 60.81 -18.59 34.61
CA SER A 276 62.07 -19.17 34.13
C SER A 276 62.59 -20.27 35.05
N PHE A 277 63.54 -21.07 34.56
CA PHE A 277 64.30 -22.00 35.41
C PHE A 277 65.79 -21.62 35.48
N GLN A 278 66.48 -22.19 36.47
CA GLN A 278 67.94 -22.12 36.56
C GLN A 278 68.54 -23.48 36.88
N CYS A 279 69.68 -23.77 36.25
CA CYS A 279 70.48 -24.95 36.56
C CYS A 279 71.55 -24.62 37.60
N SER A 280 71.83 -25.57 38.49
CA SER A 280 72.92 -25.49 39.45
C SER A 280 73.67 -26.82 39.52
N CYS A 281 74.96 -26.73 39.82
CA CYS A 281 75.83 -27.89 39.90
C CYS A 281 76.11 -28.28 41.35
N ASP A 282 76.27 -29.57 41.58
CA ASP A 282 76.74 -30.17 42.80
C ASP A 282 78.19 -29.73 43.11
N ALA A 283 78.63 -29.96 44.35
CA ALA A 283 80.00 -29.63 44.76
C ALA A 283 81.03 -30.38 43.91
N GLY A 284 82.08 -29.68 43.49
CA GLY A 284 83.11 -30.21 42.57
C GLY A 284 82.85 -29.87 41.09
N TYR A 285 81.75 -29.16 40.77
CA TYR A 285 81.40 -28.78 39.40
C TYR A 285 81.11 -27.28 39.26
N THR A 286 81.23 -26.77 38.03
CA THR A 286 80.90 -25.39 37.68
C THR A 286 79.98 -25.33 36.47
N LEU A 287 78.96 -24.48 36.52
CA LEU A 287 78.02 -24.31 35.40
C LEU A 287 78.73 -23.61 34.26
N ASN A 288 78.72 -24.22 33.08
CA ASN A 288 79.44 -23.70 31.94
C ASN A 288 78.65 -22.55 31.25
N GLY A 289 79.20 -22.02 30.15
CA GLY A 289 78.65 -20.86 29.45
C GLY A 289 77.29 -21.07 28.75
N ASP A 290 76.80 -22.30 28.63
CA ASP A 290 75.46 -22.59 28.11
C ASP A 290 74.36 -22.52 29.18
N GLY A 291 74.74 -22.46 30.47
CA GLY A 291 73.79 -22.35 31.58
C GLY A 291 73.01 -23.63 31.90
N LEU A 292 73.34 -24.77 31.26
CA LEU A 292 72.66 -26.06 31.41
C LEU A 292 73.61 -27.15 31.92
N ASN A 293 74.87 -27.15 31.45
CA ASN A 293 75.82 -28.23 31.68
C ASN A 293 76.84 -27.92 32.78
N CYS A 294 77.18 -28.93 33.57
CA CYS A 294 78.10 -28.82 34.70
C CYS A 294 79.46 -29.44 34.34
N ASP A 295 80.46 -28.58 34.22
CA ASP A 295 81.84 -29.00 33.96
C ASP A 295 82.54 -29.32 35.27
N ASP A 296 83.32 -30.41 35.27
CA ASP A 296 84.17 -30.81 36.39
C ASP A 296 85.17 -29.70 36.75
N ILE A 297 85.23 -29.31 38.02
CA ILE A 297 86.24 -28.38 38.51
C ILE A 297 87.52 -29.17 38.72
N ASN A 298 88.56 -28.86 37.95
CA ASN A 298 89.87 -29.41 38.22
C ASN A 298 90.52 -28.69 39.42
N GLU A 299 90.39 -29.23 40.63
CA GLU A 299 90.95 -28.60 41.83
C GLU A 299 92.48 -28.59 41.82
N CYS A 300 93.12 -29.51 41.09
CA CYS A 300 94.57 -29.57 40.95
C CYS A 300 95.15 -28.35 40.23
N ASP A 301 94.37 -27.67 39.39
CA ASP A 301 94.84 -26.48 38.67
C ASP A 301 95.04 -25.27 39.60
N THR A 302 94.36 -25.26 40.75
CA THR A 302 94.47 -24.18 41.75
C THR A 302 95.19 -24.70 42.99
N ALA A 303 96.42 -24.22 43.21
CA ALA A 303 97.23 -24.57 44.38
C ALA A 303 97.37 -26.10 44.60
N ASN A 304 97.41 -26.89 43.51
CA ASN A 304 97.53 -28.36 43.56
C ASN A 304 96.42 -29.04 44.37
N GLY A 305 95.19 -28.49 44.37
CA GLY A 305 94.08 -28.99 45.21
C GLY A 305 94.32 -28.85 46.71
N GLY A 306 95.39 -28.17 47.13
CA GLY A 306 95.87 -28.19 48.51
C GLY A 306 96.66 -29.44 48.90
N CYS A 307 96.94 -30.36 47.95
CA CYS A 307 97.78 -31.53 48.18
C CYS A 307 99.25 -31.13 48.37
N GLU A 308 99.94 -31.76 49.34
CA GLU A 308 101.38 -31.55 49.57
C GLU A 308 102.22 -32.03 48.37
N ASP A 309 101.92 -33.22 47.85
CA ASP A 309 102.71 -33.89 46.80
C ASP A 309 101.97 -33.95 45.46
N ILE A 310 101.15 -34.99 45.24
CA ILE A 310 100.54 -35.28 43.93
C ILE A 310 99.02 -35.11 44.05
N CYS A 311 98.46 -34.22 43.25
CA CYS A 311 97.01 -34.11 43.05
C CYS A 311 96.59 -34.87 41.79
N THR A 312 95.56 -35.71 41.92
CA THR A 312 94.89 -36.35 40.78
C THR A 312 93.45 -35.90 40.73
N ASN A 313 93.08 -35.26 39.61
CA ASN A 313 91.72 -34.83 39.38
C ASN A 313 90.82 -36.02 39.00
N ASN A 314 89.67 -36.13 39.63
CA ASN A 314 88.63 -37.10 39.31
C ASN A 314 87.33 -36.36 38.98
N VAL A 315 86.38 -37.04 38.33
CA VAL A 315 85.10 -36.41 38.01
C VAL A 315 84.30 -36.18 39.31
N GLY A 316 84.08 -34.90 39.65
CA GLY A 316 83.36 -34.41 40.82
C GLY A 316 84.19 -34.25 42.09
N SER A 317 85.50 -34.56 42.05
CA SER A 317 86.40 -34.41 43.21
C SER A 317 87.87 -34.58 42.82
N PHE A 318 88.78 -34.29 43.74
CA PHE A 318 90.19 -34.63 43.59
C PHE A 318 90.66 -35.61 44.68
N GLU A 319 91.79 -36.27 44.45
CA GLU A 319 92.47 -37.09 45.46
C GLU A 319 93.96 -36.73 45.53
N CYS A 320 94.47 -36.62 46.76
CA CYS A 320 95.90 -36.43 47.01
C CYS A 320 96.61 -37.77 47.19
N SER A 321 97.83 -37.88 46.67
CA SER A 321 98.71 -39.01 46.92
C SER A 321 100.14 -38.54 47.18
N CYS A 322 100.91 -39.37 47.87
CA CYS A 322 102.26 -39.03 48.29
C CYS A 322 103.32 -39.64 47.39
N ASN A 323 104.48 -38.98 47.33
CA ASN A 323 105.67 -39.55 46.70
C ASN A 323 106.12 -40.82 47.43
N PRO A 324 106.88 -41.73 46.75
CA PRO A 324 107.34 -42.97 47.37
C PRO A 324 108.12 -42.75 48.67
N GLY A 325 107.68 -43.39 49.76
CA GLY A 325 108.28 -43.27 51.11
C GLY A 325 107.49 -42.43 52.11
N TYR A 326 106.32 -41.94 51.72
CA TYR A 326 105.42 -41.13 52.55
C TYR A 326 103.99 -41.69 52.51
N THR A 327 103.21 -41.45 53.55
CA THR A 327 101.79 -41.87 53.64
C THR A 327 100.88 -40.67 53.87
N LEU A 328 99.74 -40.64 53.16
CA LEU A 328 98.73 -39.60 53.31
C LEU A 328 98.13 -39.68 54.72
N ASN A 329 98.14 -38.57 55.44
CA ASN A 329 97.65 -38.53 56.81
C ASN A 329 96.11 -38.40 56.87
N GLY A 330 95.55 -38.29 58.08
CA GLY A 330 94.09 -38.27 58.30
C GLY A 330 93.34 -37.03 57.80
N ASP A 331 94.03 -35.97 57.36
CA ASP A 331 93.40 -34.79 56.74
C ASP A 331 93.18 -34.93 55.22
N GLY A 332 93.77 -35.95 54.60
CA GLY A 332 93.60 -36.24 53.18
C GLY A 332 94.37 -35.31 52.23
N LEU A 333 95.23 -34.42 52.75
CA LEU A 333 95.99 -33.42 51.97
C LEU A 333 97.51 -33.51 52.17
N ASN A 334 97.97 -33.85 53.38
CA ASN A 334 99.39 -33.83 53.75
C ASN A 334 100.01 -35.24 53.86
N CYS A 335 101.32 -35.32 53.67
CA CYS A 335 102.11 -36.55 53.59
C CYS A 335 103.09 -36.66 54.76
N ASP A 336 102.86 -37.63 55.64
CA ASP A 336 103.77 -37.92 56.74
C ASP A 336 104.82 -38.95 56.32
N GLY A 337 106.08 -38.71 56.69
CA GLY A 337 107.16 -39.66 56.46
C GLY A 337 107.05 -40.87 57.41
N GLU A 338 107.29 -42.07 56.87
CA GLU A 338 107.42 -43.29 57.68
C GLU A 338 108.57 -43.22 58.72
#